data_AF-A0A644XCD6-F1
#
_entry.id   AF-A0A644XCD6-F1
#
_cell.length_a   1.000
_cell.length_b   1.000
_cell.length_c   1.000
_cell.angle_alpha   90.00
_cell.angle_beta   90.00
_cell.angle_gamma   90.00
#
_symmetry.space_group_name_H-M   'P 1'
#
loop_
_entity.id
_entity.type
_entity.pdbx_description
1 polymer ?
#
loop_
_entity_poly.entity_id
_entity_poly.type
_entity_poly.pdbx_seq_one_letter_code
_entity_poly.pdbx_strand_id
1 'polypeptide(L)'
;MEFNRDTVTDRFTEVASAMGIPPGADDGETSKKTVEGIFSLVRSLGIPSDLRELGVRKEDLDELVAAAMKVTRLLDNNPKPVTPEDARNIYLKLLP
;
A
#
# COMPACT_ATOMS: atom_id res chain seq x y z
N MET A 1 0.72 -0.59 -0.92
CA MET A 1 1.51 -1.58 -1.71
C MET A 1 2.98 -1.22 -1.79
N GLU A 2 3.35 0.05 -2.01
CA GLU A 2 4.76 0.48 -2.13
C GLU A 2 5.69 -0.04 -1.01
N PHE A 3 5.22 -0.11 0.24
CA PHE A 3 6.01 -0.62 1.37
C PHE A 3 6.54 -2.06 1.20
N ASN A 4 5.74 -2.94 0.58
CA ASN A 4 6.09 -4.35 0.36
C ASN A 4 6.74 -4.60 -1.00
N ARG A 5 6.78 -3.58 -1.89
CA ARG A 5 7.12 -3.76 -3.30
C ARG A 5 8.52 -4.33 -3.49
N ASP A 6 9.47 -3.87 -2.67
CA ASP A 6 10.87 -4.33 -2.66
C ASP A 6 11.05 -5.78 -2.24
N THR A 7 10.08 -6.35 -1.52
CA THR A 7 10.16 -7.69 -0.91
C THR A 7 9.49 -8.76 -1.76
N VAL A 8 8.53 -8.39 -2.60
CA VAL A 8 7.74 -9.32 -3.43
C VAL A 8 7.62 -8.85 -4.89
N THR A 9 8.68 -8.23 -5.42
CA THR A 9 8.74 -7.67 -6.78
C THR A 9 8.29 -8.67 -7.85
N ASP A 10 8.70 -9.93 -7.71
CA ASP A 10 8.33 -11.06 -8.56
C ASP A 10 6.79 -11.23 -8.63
N ARG A 11 6.11 -11.20 -7.49
CA ARG A 11 4.65 -11.35 -7.42
C ARG A 11 3.89 -10.21 -8.08
N PHE A 12 4.49 -9.02 -8.19
CA PHE A 12 3.85 -7.91 -8.92
C PHE A 12 3.79 -8.14 -10.43
N THR A 13 4.65 -9.00 -10.99
CA THR A 13 4.58 -9.36 -12.42
C THR A 13 3.35 -10.24 -12.71
N GLU A 14 3.01 -11.15 -11.80
CA GLU A 14 1.79 -11.97 -11.88
C GLU A 14 0.53 -11.09 -11.82
N VAL A 15 0.51 -10.12 -10.88
CA VAL A 15 -0.58 -9.16 -10.77
C VAL A 15 -0.67 -8.27 -12.02
N ALA A 16 0.47 -7.83 -12.57
CA ALA A 16 0.50 -7.04 -13.81
C ALA A 16 -0.22 -7.79 -14.95
N SER A 17 0.15 -9.05 -15.14
CA SER A 17 -0.44 -9.94 -16.15
C SER A 17 -1.96 -10.08 -15.96
N ALA A 18 -2.41 -10.35 -14.73
CA ALA A 18 -3.83 -10.49 -14.42
C ALA A 18 -4.63 -9.20 -14.64
N MET A 19 -4.00 -8.04 -14.45
CA MET A 19 -4.61 -6.72 -14.68
C MET A 19 -4.49 -6.25 -16.14
N GLY A 20 -3.85 -7.01 -17.03
CA GLY A 20 -3.58 -6.61 -18.42
C GLY A 20 -2.56 -5.47 -18.54
N ILE A 21 -1.70 -5.28 -17.53
CA ILE A 21 -0.63 -4.28 -17.53
C ILE A 21 0.59 -4.89 -18.26
N PRO A 22 1.08 -4.27 -19.35
CA PRO A 22 2.23 -4.80 -20.07
C PRO A 22 3.50 -4.71 -19.21
N PRO A 23 4.44 -5.67 -19.38
CA PRO A 23 5.70 -5.66 -18.63
C PRO A 23 6.53 -4.40 -18.91
N GLY A 24 7.36 -4.01 -17.94
CA GLY A 24 8.42 -3.02 -18.10
C GLY A 24 9.72 -3.63 -18.64
N ALA A 25 10.81 -2.85 -18.60
CA ALA A 25 12.14 -3.32 -18.97
C ALA A 25 12.65 -4.42 -18.01
N ASP A 26 12.23 -4.37 -16.75
CA ASP A 26 12.53 -5.37 -15.72
C ASP A 26 11.36 -5.50 -14.72
N ASP A 27 11.49 -6.41 -13.75
CA ASP A 27 10.49 -6.64 -12.69
C ASP A 27 10.30 -5.40 -11.80
N GLY A 28 11.35 -4.59 -11.65
CA GLY A 28 11.31 -3.33 -10.91
C GLY A 28 10.40 -2.31 -11.59
N GLU A 29 10.51 -2.13 -12.90
CA GLU A 29 9.62 -1.27 -13.68
C GLU A 29 8.21 -1.86 -13.75
N THR A 30 8.08 -3.17 -13.95
CA THR A 30 6.78 -3.86 -13.98
C THR A 30 6.03 -3.66 -12.67
N SER A 31 6.69 -3.86 -11.52
CA SER A 31 6.06 -3.64 -10.21
C SER A 31 5.64 -2.19 -9.97
N LYS A 32 6.39 -1.21 -10.49
CA LYS A 32 5.99 0.20 -10.45
C LYS A 32 4.71 0.44 -11.25
N LYS A 33 4.67 -0.06 -12.49
CA LYS A 33 3.47 0.03 -13.35
C LYS A 33 2.25 -0.61 -12.71
N THR A 34 2.43 -1.75 -12.04
CA THR A 34 1.35 -2.43 -11.32
C THR A 34 0.79 -1.57 -10.19
N VAL A 35 1.65 -0.98 -9.35
CA VAL A 35 1.20 -0.07 -8.27
C VAL A 35 0.47 1.14 -8.84
N GLU A 36 1.00 1.76 -9.89
CA GLU A 36 0.37 2.88 -10.58
C GLU A 36 -0.99 2.52 -11.20
N GLY A 37 -1.10 1.32 -11.80
CA GLY A 37 -2.34 0.79 -12.36
C GLY A 37 -3.42 0.61 -11.30
N ILE A 38 -3.06 0.11 -10.12
CA ILE A 38 -3.98 -0.03 -8.99
C ILE A 38 -4.45 1.35 -8.50
N PHE A 39 -3.56 2.32 -8.34
CA PHE A 39 -3.96 3.68 -8.00
C PHE A 39 -4.84 4.33 -9.08
N SER A 40 -4.61 4.03 -10.36
CA SER A 40 -5.45 4.49 -11.46
C SER A 40 -6.87 3.91 -11.37
N LEU A 41 -6.99 2.62 -11.06
CA LEU A 41 -8.27 1.95 -10.84
C LEU A 41 -9.03 2.53 -9.64
N VAL A 42 -8.35 2.76 -8.51
CA VAL A 42 -8.96 3.38 -7.32
C VAL A 42 -9.54 4.76 -7.67
N ARG A 43 -8.79 5.58 -8.43
CA ARG A 43 -9.26 6.90 -8.89
C ARG A 43 -10.43 6.80 -9.86
N SER A 44 -10.43 5.85 -10.81
CA SER A 44 -11.52 5.71 -11.78
C SER A 44 -12.84 5.26 -11.13
N LEU A 45 -12.76 4.55 -10.00
CA LEU A 45 -13.90 4.16 -9.18
C LEU A 45 -14.36 5.27 -8.22
N GLY A 46 -13.66 6.40 -8.15
CA GLY A 46 -14.02 7.51 -7.26
C GLY A 46 -13.83 7.19 -5.77
N ILE A 47 -12.95 6.25 -5.44
CA ILE A 47 -12.67 5.89 -4.04
C ILE A 47 -11.73 6.96 -3.44
N PRO A 48 -12.10 7.58 -2.30
CA PRO A 48 -11.23 8.53 -1.61
C PRO A 48 -9.87 7.92 -1.26
N SER A 49 -8.81 8.63 -1.63
CA SER A 49 -7.41 8.22 -1.35
C SER A 49 -6.74 9.07 -0.26
N ASP A 50 -7.49 9.98 0.35
CA ASP A 50 -7.05 10.87 1.43
C ASP A 50 -7.88 10.55 2.68
N LEU A 51 -7.20 10.17 3.77
CA LEU A 51 -7.86 9.83 5.03
C LEU A 51 -8.56 11.04 5.68
N ARG A 52 -8.17 12.28 5.32
CA ARG A 52 -8.86 13.50 5.78
C ARG A 52 -10.28 13.58 5.22
N GLU A 53 -10.52 13.10 4.00
CA GLU A 53 -11.87 13.02 3.41
C GLU A 53 -12.77 12.04 4.16
N LEU A 54 -12.17 11.11 4.92
CA LEU A 54 -12.86 10.14 5.76
C LEU A 54 -12.92 10.57 7.24
N GLY A 55 -12.52 11.81 7.55
CA GLY A 55 -12.59 12.39 8.89
C GLY A 55 -11.40 12.06 9.81
N VAL A 56 -10.35 11.43 9.29
CA VAL A 56 -9.13 11.13 10.08
C VAL A 56 -8.26 12.39 10.17
N ARG A 57 -7.80 12.69 11.38
CA ARG A 57 -6.91 13.81 11.70
C ARG A 57 -5.55 13.30 12.16
N LYS A 58 -4.54 14.18 12.13
CA LYS A 58 -3.17 13.84 12.56
C LYS A 58 -3.11 13.43 14.04
N GLU A 59 -4.01 13.93 14.87
CA GLU A 59 -4.12 13.56 16.28
C GLU A 59 -4.61 12.12 16.50
N ASP A 60 -5.33 11.55 15.54
CA ASP A 60 -5.83 10.16 15.62
C ASP A 60 -4.74 9.13 15.27
N LEU A 61 -3.57 9.59 14.80
CA LEU A 61 -2.51 8.74 14.24
C LEU A 61 -1.91 7.76 15.25
N ASP A 62 -1.72 8.18 16.50
CA ASP A 62 -1.14 7.32 17.53
C ASP A 62 -2.10 6.17 17.90
N GLU A 63 -3.41 6.47 17.97
CA GLU A 63 -4.44 5.46 18.20
C GLU A 63 -4.53 4.48 17.03
N LEU A 64 -4.50 4.99 15.79
CA LEU A 64 -4.53 4.17 14.57
C LEU A 64 -3.32 3.22 14.49
N VAL A 65 -2.11 3.71 14.78
CA VAL A 65 -0.91 2.88 14.82
C VAL A 65 -1.04 1.81 15.91
N ALA A 66 -1.43 2.20 17.13
CA ALA A 66 -1.61 1.25 18.23
C ALA A 66 -2.67 0.18 17.92
N ALA A 67 -3.77 0.55 17.24
CA ALA A 67 -4.80 -0.37 16.79
C ALA A 67 -4.28 -1.31 15.69
N ALA A 68 -3.57 -0.79 14.69
CA ALA A 68 -2.99 -1.59 13.62
C ALA A 68 -2.03 -2.66 14.16
N MET A 69 -1.18 -2.31 15.13
CA MET A 69 -0.23 -3.23 15.75
C MET A 69 -0.87 -4.36 16.57
N LYS A 70 -2.15 -4.24 16.94
CA LYS A 70 -2.91 -5.32 17.60
C LYS A 70 -3.41 -6.37 16.62
N VAL A 71 -3.37 -6.11 15.30
CA VAL A 71 -3.86 -7.04 14.26
C VAL A 71 -2.77 -8.05 13.89
N THR A 72 -2.27 -8.77 14.88
CA THR A 72 -1.05 -9.60 14.79
C THR A 72 -1.09 -10.61 13.66
N ARG A 73 -2.16 -11.40 13.53
CA ARG A 73 -2.28 -12.42 12.46
C ARG A 73 -2.11 -11.86 11.06
N LEU A 74 -2.57 -10.63 10.77
CA LEU A 74 -2.39 -10.04 9.44
C LEU A 74 -0.97 -9.48 9.26
N LEU A 75 -0.40 -8.90 10.31
CA LEU A 75 0.97 -8.39 10.31
C LEU A 75 2.01 -9.52 10.21
N ASP A 76 1.79 -10.62 10.92
CA ASP A 76 2.64 -11.83 10.89
C ASP A 76 2.65 -12.50 9.51
N ASN A 77 1.55 -12.35 8.75
CA ASN A 77 1.43 -12.84 7.39
C ASN A 77 1.88 -11.81 6.33
N ASN A 78 2.27 -10.59 6.72
CA ASN A 78 2.81 -9.62 5.78
C ASN A 78 4.21 -10.09 5.33
N PRO A 79 4.57 -10.02 4.04
CA PRO A 79 5.86 -10.51 3.55
C PRO A 79 7.07 -9.79 4.16
N LYS A 80 6.86 -8.63 4.76
CA LYS A 80 7.87 -7.79 5.40
C LYS A 80 7.41 -7.46 6.84
N PRO A 81 8.26 -7.57 7.87
CA PRO A 81 7.89 -7.11 9.20
C PRO A 81 7.45 -5.64 9.17
N VAL A 82 6.32 -5.34 9.80
CA VAL A 82 5.80 -3.97 9.90
C VAL A 82 6.04 -3.48 11.33
N THR A 83 6.86 -2.46 11.49
CA THR A 83 7.05 -1.80 12.79
C THR A 83 5.96 -0.75 13.02
N PRO A 84 5.76 -0.28 14.28
CA PRO A 84 4.87 0.86 14.54
C PRO A 84 5.25 2.11 13.74
N GLU A 85 6.55 2.34 13.51
CA GLU A 85 7.04 3.46 12.71
C GLU A 85 6.69 3.27 11.22
N ASP A 86 6.80 2.05 10.68
CA ASP A 86 6.38 1.75 9.32
C ASP A 86 4.88 2.00 9.13
N ALA A 87 4.06 1.51 10.06
CA ALA A 87 2.61 1.74 10.04
C ALA A 87 2.28 3.24 10.08
N ARG A 88 2.97 4.01 10.94
CA ARG A 88 2.83 5.47 11.03
C ARG A 88 3.17 6.15 9.71
N ASN A 89 4.27 5.76 9.09
CA ASN A 89 4.72 6.31 7.81
C ASN A 89 3.77 5.95 6.66
N ILE A 90 3.14 4.77 6.70
CA ILE A 90 2.10 4.38 5.74
C ILE A 90 0.87 5.28 5.89
N TYR A 91 0.38 5.52 7.11
CA TYR A 91 -0.75 6.43 7.35
C TYR A 91 -0.43 7.86 6.92
N LEU A 92 0.77 8.36 7.20
CA LEU A 92 1.19 9.71 6.81
C LEU A 92 1.20 9.92 5.29
N LYS A 93 1.45 8.88 4.49
CA LYS A 93 1.34 8.96 3.02
C LYS A 93 -0.10 9.20 2.53
N LEU A 94 -1.10 8.87 3.36
CA LEU A 94 -2.52 9.04 3.08
C LEU A 94 -3.15 10.22 3.84
N LEU A 95 -2.36 10.93 4.65
CA LEU A 95 -2.73 12.14 5.40
C LEU A 95 -1.84 13.34 4.99
N PRO A 96 -1.97 13.82 3.73
CA PRO A 96 -1.19 14.97 3.25
C PRO A 96 -1.50 16.27 4.01
#